data_AF-A0A1Y2RJ56-F1
#
_entry.id   AF-A0A1Y2RJ56-F1
#
_cell.length_a   1.000
_cell.length_b   1.000
_cell.length_c   1.000
_cell.angle_alpha   90.00
_cell.angle_beta   90.00
_cell.angle_gamma   90.00
#
_symmetry.space_group_name_H-M   'P 1'
#
loop_
_entity.id
_entity.type
_entity.pdbx_description
1 polymer ?
#
loop_
_entity_poly.entity_id
_entity_poly.type
_entity_poly.pdbx_seq_one_letter_code
_entity_poly.pdbx_strand_id
1 'polypeptide(L)'
;MSNHYDPTKDISPSAAYPEVSFHHHSDDAEFKRRVKKTTILLSVITIIELAIGLLIYNIHKGDSPNALLVLMFKGVVCILTIAKAYYIVSVFMHLGDEIRNMIMTIVVPLLLFVWFIIAFIADGNSYKNLRNKYDLHFKETTTPAPHHSAEKPGEKPAEKSGKE
;
A
#
# COMPACT_ATOMS: atom_id res chain seq x y z
N MET A 1 39.65 -25.90 -67.84
CA MET A 1 38.43 -25.80 -67.00
C MET A 1 38.86 -25.90 -65.55
N SER A 2 38.94 -24.79 -64.84
CA SER A 2 39.27 -24.78 -63.41
C SER A 2 38.02 -25.19 -62.63
N ASN A 3 38.05 -26.36 -62.01
CA ASN A 3 37.05 -26.76 -61.02
C ASN A 3 37.15 -25.79 -59.84
N HIS A 4 36.30 -24.78 -59.84
CA HIS A 4 36.15 -23.86 -58.73
C HIS A 4 35.44 -24.62 -57.61
N TYR A 5 36.19 -25.08 -56.61
CA TYR A 5 35.63 -25.68 -55.41
C TYR A 5 34.84 -24.59 -54.67
N ASP A 6 33.53 -24.78 -54.55
CA ASP A 6 32.66 -23.92 -53.76
C ASP A 6 32.41 -24.61 -52.41
N PRO A 7 33.10 -24.18 -51.34
CA PRO A 7 33.02 -24.82 -50.03
C PRO A 7 31.64 -24.68 -49.36
N THR A 8 30.73 -23.89 -49.93
CA THR A 8 29.41 -23.64 -49.35
C THR A 8 28.36 -24.67 -49.75
N LYS A 9 28.65 -25.50 -50.76
CA LYS A 9 27.69 -26.47 -51.32
C LYS A 9 27.43 -27.67 -50.41
N ASP A 10 28.35 -27.93 -49.47
CA ASP A 10 28.32 -29.08 -48.58
C ASP A 10 27.76 -28.72 -47.19
N ILE A 11 27.51 -27.43 -46.96
CA ILE A 11 27.03 -26.90 -45.69
C ILE A 11 25.50 -26.96 -45.72
N SER A 12 24.93 -27.98 -45.10
CA SER A 12 23.48 -28.03 -44.83
C SER A 12 23.09 -26.75 -44.07
N PRO A 13 22.16 -25.91 -44.59
CA PRO A 13 21.75 -24.67 -43.93
C PRO A 13 21.23 -24.89 -42.49
N SER A 14 20.73 -26.08 -42.20
CA SER A 14 20.25 -26.51 -40.88
C SER A 14 21.37 -26.73 -39.86
N ALA A 15 22.61 -26.98 -40.29
CA ALA A 15 23.76 -27.16 -39.40
C ALA A 15 24.41 -25.84 -38.96
N ALA A 16 24.19 -24.74 -39.69
CA ALA A 16 24.74 -23.42 -39.38
C ALA A 16 24.01 -22.72 -38.22
N TYR A 17 22.80 -23.17 -37.90
CA TYR A 17 22.01 -22.70 -36.77
C TYR A 17 21.53 -23.92 -36.01
N PRO A 18 22.22 -24.37 -34.95
CA PRO A 18 21.61 -25.31 -34.02
C PRO A 18 20.34 -24.63 -33.50
N GLU A 19 19.20 -25.10 -33.99
CA GLU A 19 17.90 -24.58 -33.62
C GLU A 19 17.82 -24.71 -32.10
N VAL A 20 17.86 -23.57 -31.40
CA VAL A 20 17.72 -23.56 -29.94
C VAL A 20 16.24 -23.86 -29.68
N SER A 21 15.87 -25.13 -29.75
CA SER A 21 14.60 -25.60 -29.24
C SER A 21 14.68 -25.46 -27.72
N PHE A 22 14.29 -24.29 -27.23
CA PHE A 22 13.95 -24.11 -25.83
C PHE A 22 12.75 -25.01 -25.57
N HIS A 23 13.02 -26.25 -25.19
CA HIS A 23 12.03 -27.13 -24.60
C HIS A 23 11.58 -26.47 -23.29
N HIS A 24 10.58 -25.60 -23.37
CA HIS A 24 9.89 -24.98 -22.24
C HIS A 24 8.98 -26.03 -21.60
N HIS A 25 9.59 -27.11 -21.08
CA HIS A 25 8.91 -28.13 -20.29
C HIS A 25 9.04 -27.77 -18.81
N SER A 26 8.39 -26.69 -18.43
CA SER A 26 8.16 -26.38 -17.02
C SER A 26 6.74 -25.82 -16.88
N ASP A 27 5.83 -26.69 -16.44
CA ASP A 27 4.78 -26.36 -15.47
C ASP A 27 3.85 -25.17 -15.71
N ASP A 28 3.65 -24.69 -16.95
CA ASP A 28 2.65 -23.66 -17.26
C ASP A 28 1.26 -23.98 -16.69
N ALA A 29 0.87 -25.26 -16.73
CA ALA A 29 -0.39 -25.72 -16.18
C ALA A 29 -0.42 -25.67 -14.65
N GLU A 30 0.67 -26.03 -13.97
CA GLU A 30 0.77 -25.97 -12.52
C GLU A 30 0.85 -24.54 -12.00
N PHE A 31 1.64 -23.69 -12.66
CA PHE A 31 1.73 -22.27 -12.38
C PHE A 31 0.36 -21.60 -12.53
N LYS A 32 -0.34 -21.82 -13.66
CA LYS A 32 -1.71 -21.30 -13.87
C LYS A 32 -2.69 -21.78 -12.81
N ARG A 33 -2.61 -23.06 -12.39
CA ARG A 33 -3.46 -23.60 -11.31
C ARG A 33 -3.16 -22.95 -9.97
N ARG A 34 -1.89 -22.73 -9.64
CA ARG A 34 -1.46 -22.06 -8.40
C ARG A 34 -1.95 -20.62 -8.38
N VAL A 35 -1.66 -19.84 -9.44
CA VAL A 35 -2.14 -18.46 -9.62
C VAL A 35 -3.65 -18.40 -9.47
N LYS A 36 -4.40 -19.26 -10.17
CA LYS A 36 -5.88 -19.28 -10.09
C LYS A 36 -6.39 -19.57 -8.67
N LYS A 37 -5.80 -20.55 -7.96
CA LYS A 37 -6.18 -20.86 -6.57
C LYS A 37 -5.92 -19.68 -5.64
N THR A 38 -4.74 -19.07 -5.75
CA THR A 38 -4.31 -17.91 -4.98
C THR A 38 -5.23 -16.71 -5.23
N THR A 39 -5.53 -16.40 -6.50
CA THR A 39 -6.45 -15.32 -6.88
C THR A 39 -7.85 -15.54 -6.31
N ILE A 40 -8.38 -16.76 -6.39
CA ILE A 40 -9.70 -17.08 -5.84
C ILE A 40 -9.71 -16.91 -4.31
N LEU A 41 -8.72 -17.48 -3.61
CA LEU A 41 -8.61 -17.34 -2.16
C LEU A 41 -8.57 -15.87 -1.72
N LEU A 42 -7.75 -15.07 -2.40
CA LEU A 42 -7.59 -13.65 -2.11
C LEU A 42 -8.79 -12.80 -2.50
N SER A 43 -9.53 -13.22 -3.52
CA SER A 43 -10.80 -12.60 -3.90
C SER A 43 -11.85 -12.85 -2.83
N VAL A 44 -11.99 -14.09 -2.37
CA VAL A 44 -12.93 -14.46 -1.31
C VAL A 44 -12.63 -13.71 -0.01
N ILE A 45 -11.37 -13.70 0.43
CA ILE A 45 -10.96 -12.97 1.65
C ILE A 45 -11.32 -11.48 1.53
N THR A 46 -11.11 -10.85 0.38
CA THR A 46 -11.41 -9.43 0.19
C THR A 46 -12.90 -9.14 0.09
N ILE A 47 -13.69 -10.03 -0.52
CA ILE A 47 -15.15 -9.88 -0.51
C ILE A 47 -15.67 -9.96 0.93
N ILE A 48 -15.16 -10.89 1.74
CA ILE A 48 -15.53 -11.02 3.14
C ILE A 48 -15.12 -9.77 3.94
N GLU A 49 -13.89 -9.30 3.76
CA GLU A 49 -13.36 -8.10 4.41
C GLU A 49 -14.21 -6.85 4.10
N LEU A 50 -14.55 -6.64 2.82
CA LEU A 50 -15.44 -5.56 2.36
C LEU A 50 -16.86 -5.71 2.92
N ALA A 51 -17.42 -6.92 2.92
CA ALA A 51 -18.76 -7.18 3.43
C ALA A 51 -18.85 -6.85 4.93
N ILE A 52 -17.85 -7.25 5.72
CA ILE A 52 -17.75 -6.91 7.15
C ILE A 52 -17.65 -5.38 7.30
N GLY A 53 -16.77 -4.72 6.55
CA GLY A 53 -16.63 -3.27 6.57
C GLY A 53 -17.93 -2.53 6.24
N LEU A 54 -18.67 -2.99 5.24
CA LEU A 54 -19.95 -2.40 4.82
C LEU A 54 -21.05 -2.63 5.86
N LEU A 55 -21.10 -3.82 6.46
CA LEU A 55 -22.10 -4.17 7.48
C LEU A 55 -21.92 -3.32 8.74
N ILE A 56 -20.68 -3.10 9.15
CA ILE A 56 -20.33 -2.20 10.26
C ILE A 56 -20.69 -0.75 9.92
N TYR A 57 -20.41 -0.30 8.70
CA TYR A 57 -20.78 1.05 8.25
C TYR A 57 -22.29 1.31 8.32
N ASN A 58 -23.12 0.30 8.00
CA ASN A 58 -24.56 0.41 8.13
C ASN A 58 -25.03 0.43 9.59
N ILE A 59 -24.41 -0.37 10.47
CA ILE A 59 -24.74 -0.39 11.92
C ILE A 59 -24.35 0.93 12.60
N HIS A 60 -23.30 1.63 12.13
CA HIS A 60 -22.89 2.94 12.65
C HIS A 60 -23.89 4.07 12.45
N LYS A 61 -24.81 3.95 11.49
CA LYS A 61 -25.85 4.95 11.27
C LYS A 61 -27.05 4.79 12.22
N GLY A 62 -27.10 3.71 13.00
CA GLY A 62 -28.15 3.47 14.00
C GLY A 62 -27.81 4.07 15.37
N ASP A 63 -28.84 4.30 16.18
CA ASP A 63 -28.84 5.13 17.41
C ASP A 63 -27.93 4.67 18.58
N SER A 64 -27.17 3.57 18.45
CA SER A 64 -26.25 3.13 19.52
C SER A 64 -25.07 2.27 19.02
N PRO A 65 -24.03 2.87 18.40
CA PRO A 65 -22.86 2.13 17.97
C PRO A 65 -21.91 1.88 19.16
N ASN A 66 -21.62 0.61 19.44
CA ASN A 66 -20.57 0.20 20.37
C ASN A 66 -19.18 0.58 19.79
N ALA A 67 -18.68 1.77 20.15
CA ALA A 67 -17.42 2.31 19.62
C ALA A 67 -16.21 1.35 19.75
N LEU A 68 -16.18 0.52 20.80
CA LEU A 68 -15.16 -0.51 20.98
C LEU A 68 -15.26 -1.59 19.89
N LEU A 69 -16.45 -2.15 19.68
CA LEU A 69 -16.69 -3.23 18.72
C LEU A 69 -16.30 -2.79 17.29
N VAL A 70 -16.66 -1.57 16.96
CA VAL A 70 -16.27 -0.88 15.72
C VAL A 70 -14.76 -0.84 15.56
N LEU A 71 -14.04 -0.39 16.59
CA LEU A 71 -12.61 -0.20 16.54
C LEU A 71 -11.89 -1.55 16.40
N MET A 72 -12.40 -2.59 17.06
CA MET A 72 -11.92 -3.96 16.91
C MET A 72 -12.08 -4.45 15.47
N PHE A 73 -13.25 -4.30 14.86
CA PHE A 73 -13.43 -4.74 13.48
C PHE A 73 -12.60 -3.92 12.47
N LYS A 74 -12.43 -2.61 12.68
CA LYS A 74 -11.50 -1.80 11.87
C LYS A 74 -10.06 -2.30 11.99
N GLY A 75 -9.65 -2.69 13.20
CA GLY A 75 -8.36 -3.34 13.45
C GLY A 75 -8.23 -4.67 12.71
N VAL A 76 -9.24 -5.55 12.81
CA VAL A 76 -9.26 -6.85 12.11
C VAL A 76 -9.16 -6.68 10.60
N VAL A 77 -9.97 -5.79 10.01
CA VAL A 77 -9.93 -5.47 8.58
C VAL A 77 -8.53 -4.99 8.18
N CYS A 78 -7.95 -4.05 8.93
CA CYS A 78 -6.60 -3.56 8.68
C CYS A 78 -5.54 -4.67 8.69
N ILE A 79 -5.59 -5.56 9.67
CA ILE A 79 -4.66 -6.71 9.77
C ILE A 79 -4.86 -7.67 8.59
N LEU A 80 -6.11 -7.96 8.21
CA LEU A 80 -6.42 -8.80 7.04
C LEU A 80 -5.91 -8.18 5.74
N THR A 81 -6.01 -6.86 5.58
CA THR A 81 -5.46 -6.15 4.41
C THR A 81 -3.94 -6.31 4.31
N ILE A 82 -3.23 -6.15 5.44
CA ILE A 82 -1.76 -6.31 5.48
C ILE A 82 -1.36 -7.77 5.23
N ALA A 83 -2.04 -8.71 5.88
CA ALA A 83 -1.80 -10.15 5.68
C ALA A 83 -2.04 -10.56 4.23
N LYS A 84 -3.08 -10.02 3.60
CA LYS A 84 -3.36 -10.19 2.17
C LYS A 84 -2.21 -9.66 1.30
N ALA A 85 -1.73 -8.45 1.56
CA ALA A 85 -0.63 -7.87 0.79
C ALA A 85 0.65 -8.72 0.91
N TYR A 86 0.96 -9.21 2.11
CA TYR A 86 2.08 -10.13 2.32
C TYR A 86 1.90 -11.46 1.55
N TYR A 87 0.71 -12.05 1.60
CA TYR A 87 0.38 -13.30 0.88
C TYR A 87 0.47 -13.15 -0.64
N ILE A 88 0.05 -11.99 -1.18
CA ILE A 88 0.20 -11.67 -2.61
C ILE A 88 1.69 -11.71 -2.99
N VAL A 89 2.53 -10.99 -2.23
CA VAL A 89 3.96 -10.87 -2.52
C VAL A 89 4.65 -12.22 -2.39
N SER A 90 4.38 -13.00 -1.34
CA SER A 90 5.04 -14.30 -1.14
C SER A 90 4.64 -15.34 -2.19
N VAL A 91 3.35 -15.39 -2.58
CA VAL A 91 2.83 -16.44 -3.46
C VAL A 91 2.89 -16.10 -4.95
N PHE A 92 2.55 -14.87 -5.36
CA PHE A 92 2.57 -14.51 -6.80
C PHE A 92 3.96 -14.23 -7.33
N MET A 93 4.87 -13.86 -6.45
CA MET A 93 6.24 -13.61 -6.87
C MET A 93 7.12 -14.86 -6.72
N HIS A 94 6.57 -16.02 -6.34
CA HIS A 94 7.30 -17.31 -6.19
C HIS A 94 8.58 -17.15 -5.35
N LEU A 95 8.54 -16.24 -4.38
CA LEU A 95 9.72 -15.74 -3.67
C LEU A 95 10.16 -16.66 -2.53
N GLY A 96 9.28 -17.54 -2.06
CA GLY A 96 9.43 -18.28 -0.80
C GLY A 96 10.63 -19.23 -0.76
N ASP A 97 10.79 -20.07 -1.78
CA ASP A 97 11.72 -21.20 -1.71
C ASP A 97 12.88 -21.11 -2.71
N GLU A 98 12.80 -20.24 -3.73
CA GLU A 98 13.74 -20.27 -4.86
C GLU A 98 14.50 -18.94 -5.09
N ILE A 99 14.08 -17.82 -4.48
CA ILE A 99 14.48 -16.49 -4.98
C ILE A 99 14.78 -15.41 -3.90
N ARG A 100 15.56 -15.75 -2.86
CA ARG A 100 16.01 -14.78 -1.83
C ARG A 100 16.59 -13.48 -2.42
N ASN A 101 17.28 -13.54 -3.57
CA ASN A 101 17.80 -12.36 -4.26
C ASN A 101 16.71 -11.48 -4.87
N MET A 102 15.61 -12.06 -5.35
CA MET A 102 14.48 -11.28 -5.88
C MET A 102 13.62 -10.69 -4.76
N ILE A 103 13.59 -11.30 -3.57
CA ILE A 103 12.93 -10.68 -2.41
C ILE A 103 13.61 -9.34 -2.13
N MET A 104 14.94 -9.32 -2.12
CA MET A 104 15.71 -8.11 -1.83
C MET A 104 15.44 -6.98 -2.83
N THR A 105 15.26 -7.27 -4.13
CA THR A 105 14.99 -6.24 -5.15
C THR A 105 13.59 -5.65 -5.06
N ILE A 106 12.64 -6.34 -4.41
CA ILE A 106 11.26 -5.85 -4.21
C ILE A 106 11.11 -5.21 -2.82
N VAL A 107 11.70 -5.81 -1.80
CA VAL A 107 11.63 -5.34 -0.41
C VAL A 107 12.41 -4.04 -0.23
N VAL A 108 13.57 -3.87 -0.88
CA VAL A 108 14.36 -2.63 -0.75
C VAL A 108 13.59 -1.41 -1.28
N PRO A 109 13.01 -1.41 -2.50
CA PRO A 109 12.15 -0.32 -2.96
C PRO A 109 10.91 -0.10 -2.07
N LEU A 110 10.28 -1.17 -1.58
CA LEU A 110 9.12 -1.04 -0.69
C LEU A 110 9.49 -0.40 0.66
N LEU A 111 10.62 -0.77 1.25
CA LEU A 111 11.12 -0.17 2.48
C LEU A 111 11.51 1.29 2.27
N LEU A 112 12.17 1.62 1.16
CA LEU A 112 12.46 3.01 0.81
C LEU A 112 11.18 3.81 0.63
N PHE A 113 10.14 3.24 0.02
CA PHE A 113 8.84 3.90 -0.13
C PHE A 113 8.18 4.20 1.21
N VAL A 114 8.12 3.23 2.13
CA VAL A 114 7.58 3.43 3.49
C VAL A 114 8.38 4.48 4.26
N TRP A 115 9.72 4.41 4.18
CA TRP A 115 10.60 5.40 4.78
C TRP A 115 10.36 6.80 4.21
N PHE A 116 10.17 6.92 2.89
CA PHE A 116 9.89 8.19 2.21
C PHE A 116 8.57 8.82 2.69
N ILE A 117 7.51 8.02 2.87
CA ILE A 117 6.24 8.50 3.43
C ILE A 117 6.46 9.06 4.84
N ILE A 118 7.19 8.35 5.69
CA ILE A 118 7.48 8.81 7.06
C ILE A 118 8.28 10.11 7.03
N ALA A 119 9.35 10.17 6.22
CA ALA A 119 10.17 11.35 6.06
C ALA A 119 9.35 12.56 5.60
N PHE A 120 8.48 12.38 4.59
CA PHE A 120 7.59 13.43 4.09
C PHE A 120 6.53 13.87 5.09
N ILE A 121 5.99 12.96 5.90
CA ILE A 121 5.05 13.35 6.97
C ILE A 121 5.78 14.17 8.04
N ALA A 122 6.98 13.73 8.46
CA ALA A 122 7.78 14.44 9.45
C ALA A 122 8.20 15.83 8.96
N ASP A 123 8.72 15.91 7.73
CA ASP A 123 9.19 17.15 7.12
C ASP A 123 8.02 18.08 6.77
N GLY A 124 6.90 17.53 6.30
CA GLY A 124 5.66 18.27 6.09
C GLY A 124 5.09 18.85 7.39
N ASN A 125 5.14 18.10 8.50
CA ASN A 125 4.72 18.60 9.81
C ASN A 125 5.67 19.70 10.33
N SER A 126 6.97 19.53 10.14
CA SER A 126 7.98 20.55 10.44
C SER A 126 7.72 21.84 9.65
N TYR A 127 7.53 21.73 8.34
CA TYR A 127 7.23 22.83 7.44
C TYR A 127 5.94 23.58 7.85
N LYS A 128 4.88 22.85 8.19
CA LYS A 128 3.64 23.43 8.72
C LYS A 128 3.87 24.22 10.00
N ASN A 129 4.63 23.65 10.94
CA ASN A 129 4.91 24.29 12.23
C ASN A 129 5.75 25.55 12.09
N LEU A 130 6.80 25.51 11.25
CA LEU A 130 7.64 26.66 10.93
C LEU A 130 6.82 27.76 10.25
N ARG A 131 5.98 27.42 9.26
CA ARG A 131 5.13 28.41 8.59
C ARG A 131 4.15 29.08 9.56
N ASN A 132 3.50 28.33 10.44
CA ASN A 132 2.61 28.89 11.45
C ASN A 132 3.33 29.73 12.54
N LYS A 133 4.64 29.54 12.72
CA LYS A 133 5.44 30.30 13.70
C LYS A 133 5.92 31.65 13.15
N TYR A 134 6.25 31.72 11.86
CA TYR A 134 6.82 32.92 11.24
C TYR A 134 5.83 33.72 10.40
N ASP A 135 4.70 33.14 10.01
CA ASP A 135 3.62 33.81 9.28
C ASP A 135 2.30 33.75 10.09
N LEU A 136 2.06 34.82 10.86
CA LEU A 136 0.88 34.97 11.73
C LEU A 136 -0.43 35.05 10.93
N HIS A 137 -0.42 35.62 9.72
CA HIS A 137 -1.61 35.68 8.86
C HIS A 137 -2.05 34.30 8.37
N PHE A 138 -1.08 33.40 8.16
CA PHE A 138 -1.34 32.03 7.77
C PHE A 138 -1.92 31.16 8.92
N LYS A 139 -1.56 31.48 10.16
CA LYS A 139 -2.07 30.80 11.36
C LYS A 139 -3.58 31.01 11.55
N GLU A 140 -4.09 32.22 11.31
CA GLU A 140 -5.52 32.54 11.46
C GLU A 140 -6.40 31.82 10.42
N THR A 141 -5.86 31.56 9.22
CA THR A 141 -6.61 30.91 8.14
C THR A 141 -6.60 29.37 8.23
N THR A 142 -5.57 28.78 8.85
CA THR A 142 -5.39 27.31 8.94
C THR A 142 -5.79 26.69 10.27
N THR A 143 -5.99 27.51 11.30
CA THR A 143 -6.55 27.04 12.57
C THR A 143 -8.07 26.99 12.40
N PRO A 144 -8.72 25.82 12.52
CA PRO A 144 -10.17 25.78 12.53
C PRO A 144 -10.63 26.69 13.67
N ALA A 145 -11.42 27.72 13.34
CA ALA A 145 -12.05 28.56 14.34
C ALA A 145 -12.74 27.63 15.36
N PRO A 146 -12.60 27.87 16.68
CA PRO A 146 -13.35 27.11 17.64
C PRO A 146 -14.82 27.23 17.25
N HIS A 147 -15.44 26.10 16.90
CA HIS A 147 -16.87 26.02 16.74
C HIS A 147 -17.46 26.64 18.00
N HIS A 148 -18.22 27.72 17.85
CA HIS A 148 -18.95 28.37 18.92
C HIS A 148 -19.79 27.30 19.64
N SER A 149 -19.27 26.77 20.74
CA SER A 149 -20.11 26.24 21.80
C SER A 149 -20.85 27.45 22.35
N ALA A 150 -22.17 27.39 22.22
CA ALA A 150 -23.11 28.42 22.60
C ALA A 150 -22.73 29.10 23.92
N GLU A 151 -22.63 30.42 23.82
CA GLU A 151 -22.63 31.42 24.86
C GLU A 151 -23.62 31.08 26.01
N LYS A 152 -23.12 31.05 27.24
CA LYS A 152 -23.93 31.36 28.42
C LYS A 152 -23.45 32.71 28.97
N PRO A 153 -24.32 33.75 29.01
CA PRO A 153 -23.92 35.08 29.41
C PRO A 153 -23.96 35.24 30.93
N GLY A 154 -22.98 35.97 31.45
CA GLY A 154 -23.08 36.69 32.72
C GLY A 154 -22.31 36.07 33.88
N GLU A 155 -21.17 36.66 34.22
CA GLU A 155 -21.00 37.36 35.49
C GLU A 155 -19.72 38.21 35.47
N LYS A 156 -19.88 39.53 35.58
CA LYS A 156 -18.80 40.43 36.01
C LYS A 156 -18.63 40.27 37.52
N PRO A 157 -17.41 40.35 38.04
CA PRO A 157 -17.17 41.23 39.18
C PRO A 157 -15.99 42.16 38.86
N ALA A 158 -16.24 43.46 38.74
CA ALA A 158 -16.19 44.40 39.87
C ALA A 158 -14.76 44.92 40.07
N GLU A 159 -14.55 46.08 39.46
CA GLU A 159 -13.57 47.11 39.80
C GLU A 159 -13.36 47.25 41.32
N LYS A 160 -12.09 47.23 41.74
CA LYS A 160 -11.64 48.04 42.87
C LYS A 160 -10.32 48.71 42.52
N SER A 161 -10.45 49.99 42.21
CA SER A 161 -9.42 51.02 42.29
C SER A 161 -8.95 51.20 43.74
N GLY A 162 -7.66 51.54 43.91
CA GLY A 162 -7.17 52.34 45.04
C GLY A 162 -6.14 51.68 45.98
N LYS A 163 -4.91 52.22 45.91
CA LYS A 163 -4.00 52.74 46.99
C LYS A 163 -4.16 52.09 48.39
N GLU A 164 -3.11 51.70 49.10
CA GLU A 164 -1.81 52.34 49.41
C GLU A 164 -0.68 51.32 49.53
#